data_AF-A0A4R2IVK7-F1
#
_entry.id   AF-A0A4R2IVK7-F1
#
_cell.length_a   1.000
_cell.length_b   1.000
_cell.length_c   1.000
_cell.angle_alpha   90.00
_cell.angle_beta   90.00
_cell.angle_gamma   90.00
#
_symmetry.space_group_name_H-M   'P 1'
#
loop_
_entity.id
_entity.type
_entity.pdbx_description
1 polymer ?
#
loop_
_entity_poly.entity_id
_entity_poly.type
_entity_poly.pdbx_seq_one_letter_code
_entity_poly.pdbx_strand_id
1 'polypeptide(L)'
;MSHYARDVAERWVAAMTYDPDMRLRSTSRMYPSGDRIYSYGSHFELGRVIRRAGEVVAFLLNGDTYSPTTSNHQNELRSAVDRSGVPRVIIPYSALQSSGLDLDSIEILDVTRDAWVPVERVAYQPRTRWAWSTPGDLTTAVLPDGRTRYRWTDYVHRLGESVIRGRIHIGWRSVGPDRWDRTPRYRWTKFLSGFDVQESRPLYFFCELPRTDATTVSQAYQALKPDAVLLAEQMNRTVTRQGDIFTVALSSQVTKRWLRHEGATFDKGGPLLDTNHVATEVARMPDGTTVVRGTLTHRPPFRRPDHRRVRLADGWHAVVKNTVPLSA
;
A
#
# COMPACT_ATOMS: atom_id res chain seq x y z
N MET A 1 11.41 -27.63 10.51
CA MET A 1 12.11 -26.33 10.36
C MET A 1 11.46 -25.16 11.12
N SER A 2 10.20 -25.27 11.62
CA SER A 2 9.49 -24.15 12.27
C SER A 2 9.78 -23.94 13.77
N HIS A 3 10.08 -24.99 14.54
CA HIS A 3 10.20 -24.86 16.01
C HIS A 3 11.29 -23.88 16.48
N TYR A 4 12.43 -23.80 15.79
CA TYR A 4 13.53 -22.93 16.21
C TYR A 4 13.28 -21.44 15.93
N ALA A 5 12.73 -21.10 14.75
CA ALA A 5 12.39 -19.71 14.44
C ALA A 5 11.30 -19.21 15.41
N ARG A 6 10.32 -20.06 15.70
CA ARG A 6 9.30 -19.78 16.70
C ARG A 6 9.87 -19.51 18.09
N ASP A 7 10.74 -20.39 18.62
CA ASP A 7 11.39 -20.21 19.94
C ASP A 7 12.18 -18.89 20.00
N VAL A 8 12.91 -18.53 18.92
CA VAL A 8 13.64 -17.25 18.86
C VAL A 8 12.68 -16.05 18.88
N ALA A 9 11.59 -16.08 18.11
CA ALA A 9 10.60 -15.00 18.10
C ALA A 9 9.93 -14.86 19.48
N GLU A 10 9.46 -15.96 20.05
CA GLU A 10 8.79 -15.99 21.35
C GLU A 10 9.69 -15.45 22.45
N ARG A 11 10.97 -15.86 22.50
CA ARG A 11 11.94 -15.38 23.48
C ARG A 11 12.32 -13.91 23.29
N TRP A 12 12.42 -13.44 22.05
CA TRP A 12 12.70 -12.03 21.82
C TRP A 12 11.52 -11.17 22.26
N VAL A 13 10.29 -11.53 21.88
CA VAL A 13 9.09 -10.82 22.35
C VAL A 13 8.99 -10.87 23.87
N ALA A 14 9.27 -12.03 24.48
CA ALA A 14 9.35 -12.19 25.92
C ALA A 14 10.31 -11.20 26.58
N ALA A 15 11.54 -11.17 26.07
CA ALA A 15 12.59 -10.31 26.56
C ALA A 15 12.22 -8.84 26.50
N MET A 16 11.53 -8.43 25.44
CA MET A 16 11.15 -7.04 25.25
C MET A 16 9.96 -6.63 26.12
N THR A 17 9.07 -7.56 26.48
CA THR A 17 7.75 -7.21 27.05
C THR A 17 7.60 -7.53 28.53
N TYR A 18 8.11 -8.67 29.00
CA TYR A 18 7.82 -9.14 30.37
C TYR A 18 9.02 -9.66 31.15
N ASP A 19 10.11 -10.05 30.50
CA ASP A 19 11.28 -10.62 31.16
C ASP A 19 12.58 -10.09 30.54
N PRO A 20 13.04 -8.87 30.91
CA PRO A 20 14.25 -8.27 30.32
C PRO A 20 15.53 -9.10 30.52
N ASP A 21 15.53 -10.00 31.50
CA ASP A 21 16.63 -10.92 31.79
C ASP A 21 16.54 -12.24 30.97
N MET A 22 15.46 -12.41 30.19
CA MET A 22 15.26 -13.56 29.32
C MET A 22 16.45 -13.73 28.38
N ARG A 23 17.14 -14.86 28.53
CA ARG A 23 18.26 -15.20 27.65
C ARG A 23 17.77 -15.36 26.22
N LEU A 24 18.16 -14.40 25.39
CA LEU A 24 17.93 -14.45 23.95
C LEU A 24 18.65 -15.65 23.34
N ARG A 25 17.98 -16.27 22.37
CA ARG A 25 18.56 -17.29 21.51
C ARG A 25 18.68 -16.74 20.11
N SER A 26 19.66 -17.24 19.38
CA SER A 26 19.82 -16.95 17.97
C SER A 26 20.05 -18.25 17.22
N THR A 27 19.65 -18.26 15.96
CA THR A 27 20.04 -19.29 15.00
C THR A 27 20.80 -18.66 13.85
N SER A 28 21.38 -19.45 12.97
CA SER A 28 21.96 -18.96 11.71
C SER A 28 20.95 -18.26 10.79
N ARG A 29 19.65 -18.37 11.09
CA ARG A 29 18.55 -17.90 10.24
C ARG A 29 17.73 -16.77 10.86
N MET A 30 17.70 -16.66 12.18
CA MET A 30 16.97 -15.60 12.89
C MET A 30 17.76 -15.16 14.11
N TYR A 31 18.00 -13.86 14.22
CA TYR A 31 18.95 -13.27 15.16
C TYR A 31 18.36 -12.00 15.81
N PRO A 32 18.14 -11.98 17.13
CA PRO A 32 17.81 -10.76 17.86
C PRO A 32 19.07 -9.93 18.15
N SER A 33 18.92 -8.60 18.12
CA SER A 33 19.95 -7.63 18.45
C SER A 33 19.30 -6.44 19.16
N GLY A 34 19.27 -6.49 20.50
CA GLY A 34 18.56 -5.53 21.33
C GLY A 34 17.09 -5.40 20.92
N ASP A 35 16.67 -4.16 20.64
CA ASP A 35 15.30 -3.80 20.23
C ASP A 35 14.95 -4.21 18.80
N ARG A 36 15.78 -4.99 18.11
CA ARG A 36 15.58 -5.41 16.71
C ARG A 36 15.72 -6.91 16.56
N ILE A 37 15.06 -7.48 15.56
CA ILE A 37 15.20 -8.88 15.19
C ILE A 37 15.31 -9.02 13.68
N TYR A 38 16.19 -9.91 13.23
CA TYR A 38 16.58 -10.04 11.82
C TYR A 38 16.43 -11.47 11.29
N SER A 39 16.31 -11.58 9.97
CA SER A 39 16.34 -12.81 9.19
C SER A 39 17.63 -12.87 8.37
N TYR A 40 18.34 -14.01 8.41
CA TYR A 40 19.59 -14.26 7.69
C TYR A 40 20.68 -13.19 7.93
N GLY A 41 21.22 -13.15 9.15
CA GLY A 41 22.23 -12.14 9.53
C GLY A 41 21.57 -10.78 9.78
N SER A 42 22.26 -9.68 9.44
CA SER A 42 21.78 -8.30 9.64
C SER A 42 21.13 -7.69 8.39
N HIS A 43 20.97 -8.45 7.31
CA HIS A 43 20.54 -7.91 6.01
C HIS A 43 19.05 -7.65 5.90
N PHE A 44 18.22 -8.32 6.70
CA PHE A 44 16.76 -8.16 6.65
C PHE A 44 16.17 -8.04 8.06
N GLU A 45 15.86 -6.82 8.49
CA GLU A 45 15.15 -6.58 9.75
C GLU A 45 13.70 -7.10 9.62
N LEU A 46 13.31 -8.00 10.51
CA LEU A 46 11.96 -8.55 10.60
C LEU A 46 11.04 -7.64 11.42
N GLY A 47 11.58 -6.98 12.44
CA GLY A 47 10.83 -6.05 13.27
C GLY A 47 11.69 -5.41 14.35
N ARG A 48 11.10 -4.41 15.00
CA ARG A 48 11.67 -3.71 16.14
C ARG A 48 10.63 -3.30 17.17
N VAL A 49 11.13 -2.97 18.35
CA VAL A 49 10.38 -2.37 19.44
C VAL A 49 10.27 -0.86 19.21
N ILE A 50 9.10 -0.30 19.49
CA ILE A 50 8.90 1.14 19.69
C ILE A 50 8.84 1.37 21.20
N ARG A 51 9.76 2.20 21.71
CA ARG A 51 9.82 2.57 23.13
C ARG A 51 9.37 3.99 23.38
N ARG A 52 8.74 4.23 24.53
CA ARG A 52 8.44 5.57 25.04
C ARG A 52 8.80 5.62 26.51
N ALA A 53 9.69 6.55 26.88
CA ALA A 53 10.23 6.66 28.23
C ALA A 53 10.79 5.32 28.79
N GLY A 54 11.38 4.50 27.92
CA GLY A 54 11.94 3.18 28.27
C GLY A 54 10.95 2.02 28.16
N GLU A 55 9.65 2.28 28.18
CA GLU A 55 8.60 1.26 28.10
C GLU A 55 8.30 0.85 26.66
N VAL A 56 8.02 -0.43 26.44
CA VAL A 56 7.58 -0.94 25.14
C VAL A 56 6.12 -0.58 24.92
N VAL A 57 5.86 0.27 23.92
CA VAL A 57 4.50 0.71 23.60
C VAL A 57 3.93 0.01 22.36
N ALA A 58 4.79 -0.47 21.46
CA ALA A 58 4.37 -1.19 20.27
C ALA A 58 5.52 -1.97 19.61
N PHE A 59 5.16 -2.85 18.67
CA PHE A 59 6.08 -3.47 17.72
C PHE A 59 5.85 -2.93 16.30
N LEU A 60 6.94 -2.55 15.63
CA LEU A 60 6.95 -2.26 14.20
C LEU A 60 7.51 -3.48 13.46
N LEU A 61 6.70 -4.09 12.59
CA LEU A 61 7.08 -5.28 11.83
C LEU A 61 7.29 -4.93 10.36
N ASN A 62 8.30 -5.55 9.74
CA ASN A 62 8.61 -5.32 8.35
C ASN A 62 7.62 -6.04 7.42
N GLY A 63 6.95 -5.27 6.57
CA GLY A 63 6.03 -5.76 5.53
C GLY A 63 6.68 -6.13 4.19
N ASP A 64 7.99 -5.92 4.01
CA ASP A 64 8.70 -6.28 2.78
C ASP A 64 8.66 -7.79 2.53
N THR A 65 8.54 -8.19 1.25
CA THR A 65 8.62 -9.61 0.86
C THR A 65 9.98 -9.88 0.21
N TYR A 66 10.75 -10.82 0.76
CA TYR A 66 12.08 -11.16 0.26
C TYR A 66 12.19 -12.61 -0.25
N SER A 67 11.83 -13.59 0.57
CA SER A 67 11.91 -15.01 0.23
C SER A 67 10.89 -15.83 1.02
N PRO A 68 10.51 -17.05 0.56
CA PRO A 68 9.59 -17.91 1.30
C PRO A 68 10.02 -18.17 2.76
N THR A 69 11.33 -18.31 3.01
CA THR A 69 11.84 -18.50 4.37
C THR A 69 11.68 -17.24 5.22
N THR A 70 11.92 -16.06 4.65
CA THR A 70 11.70 -14.79 5.35
C THR A 70 10.22 -14.59 5.68
N SER A 71 9.32 -14.98 4.77
CA SER A 71 7.87 -14.97 5.02
C SER A 71 7.48 -15.89 6.19
N ASN A 72 8.12 -17.05 6.32
CA ASN A 72 7.92 -17.91 7.48
C ASN A 72 8.42 -17.26 8.77
N HIS A 73 9.60 -16.65 8.78
CA HIS A 73 10.10 -15.94 9.97
C HIS A 73 9.21 -14.76 10.36
N GLN A 74 8.70 -13.99 9.39
CA GLN A 74 7.73 -12.93 9.62
C GLN A 74 6.42 -13.46 10.24
N ASN A 75 5.94 -14.63 9.80
CA ASN A 75 4.75 -15.27 10.37
C ASN A 75 4.98 -15.70 11.82
N GLU A 76 6.13 -16.29 12.14
CA GLU A 76 6.48 -16.69 13.51
C GLU A 76 6.59 -15.47 14.43
N LEU A 77 7.25 -14.39 13.96
CA LEU A 77 7.35 -13.13 14.70
C LEU A 77 5.99 -12.48 14.93
N ARG A 78 5.15 -12.37 13.88
CA ARG A 78 3.77 -11.87 14.00
C ARG A 78 2.99 -12.65 15.06
N SER A 79 3.05 -13.97 14.98
CA SER A 79 2.34 -14.84 15.91
C SER A 79 2.82 -14.67 17.35
N ALA A 80 4.12 -14.46 17.57
CA ALA A 80 4.68 -14.20 18.89
C ALA A 80 4.23 -12.84 19.45
N VAL A 81 4.25 -11.79 18.63
CA VAL A 81 3.79 -10.45 19.02
C VAL A 81 2.28 -10.47 19.32
N ASP A 82 1.47 -11.12 18.48
CA ASP A 82 0.02 -11.26 18.71
C ASP A 82 -0.29 -11.91 20.07
N ARG A 83 0.52 -12.89 20.50
CA ARG A 83 0.38 -13.54 21.81
C ARG A 83 0.79 -12.66 22.99
N SER A 84 1.63 -11.65 22.77
CA SER A 84 2.08 -10.74 23.84
C SER A 84 1.00 -9.73 24.27
N GLY A 85 -0.01 -9.49 23.42
CA GLY A 85 -1.01 -8.45 23.64
C GLY A 85 -0.52 -7.01 23.43
N VAL A 86 0.78 -6.81 23.14
CA VAL A 86 1.33 -5.49 22.82
C VAL A 86 0.91 -5.08 21.40
N PRO A 87 0.49 -3.81 21.20
CA PRO A 87 0.11 -3.31 19.88
C PRO A 87 1.22 -3.54 18.83
N ARG A 88 0.82 -3.81 17.58
CA ARG A 88 1.75 -3.90 16.46
C ARG A 88 1.23 -3.21 15.22
N VAL A 89 2.17 -2.77 14.39
CA VAL A 89 1.90 -2.24 13.06
C VAL A 89 2.84 -2.91 12.05
N ILE A 90 2.34 -3.18 10.84
CA ILE A 90 3.16 -3.73 9.75
C ILE A 90 3.32 -2.71 8.65
N ILE A 91 4.56 -2.28 8.43
CA ILE A 91 4.90 -1.37 7.34
C ILE A 91 6.14 -1.89 6.62
N PRO A 92 6.14 -2.00 5.28
CA PRO A 92 7.34 -2.25 4.49
C PRO A 92 8.43 -1.25 4.86
N TYR A 93 9.58 -1.75 5.25
CA TYR A 93 10.69 -0.90 5.68
C TYR A 93 11.26 -0.10 4.53
N SER A 94 11.23 -0.64 3.32
CA SER A 94 11.54 0.08 2.09
C SER A 94 10.72 1.39 1.95
N ALA A 95 9.44 1.36 2.32
CA ALA A 95 8.56 2.52 2.29
C ALA A 95 8.86 3.50 3.42
N LEU A 96 9.14 3.00 4.63
CA LEU A 96 9.51 3.83 5.78
C LEU A 96 10.84 4.57 5.55
N GLN A 97 11.86 3.88 5.03
CA GLN A 97 13.17 4.48 4.73
C GLN A 97 13.06 5.66 3.76
N SER A 98 12.15 5.57 2.80
CA SER A 98 11.92 6.61 1.79
C SER A 98 11.13 7.81 2.34
N SER A 99 10.49 7.70 3.51
CA SER A 99 9.57 8.70 4.05
C SER A 99 10.22 9.79 4.90
N GLY A 100 11.47 9.57 5.38
CA GLY A 100 12.11 10.47 6.34
C GLY A 100 11.46 10.47 7.74
N LEU A 101 10.60 9.48 8.02
CA LEU A 101 9.96 9.27 9.32
C LEU A 101 10.97 8.80 10.36
N ASP A 102 10.99 9.48 11.50
CA ASP A 102 11.67 9.03 12.70
C ASP A 102 10.89 7.87 13.33
N LEU A 103 11.43 6.65 13.20
CA LEU A 103 10.74 5.42 13.61
C LEU A 103 10.44 5.36 15.11
N ASP A 104 11.26 6.01 15.94
CA ASP A 104 11.07 6.02 17.40
C ASP A 104 9.96 7.00 17.81
N SER A 105 9.49 7.84 16.88
CA SER A 105 8.38 8.78 17.11
C SER A 105 7.01 8.24 16.72
N ILE A 106 6.92 7.00 16.23
CA ILE A 106 5.68 6.41 15.72
C ILE A 106 4.65 6.27 16.85
N GLU A 107 3.46 6.80 16.59
CA GLU A 107 2.23 6.64 17.35
C GLU A 107 1.23 5.88 16.49
N ILE A 108 0.74 4.75 16.98
CA ILE A 108 -0.32 3.99 16.31
C ILE A 108 -1.66 4.65 16.63
N LEU A 109 -2.39 5.09 15.59
CA LEU A 109 -3.73 5.68 15.73
C LEU A 109 -4.82 4.64 15.48
N ASP A 110 -4.64 3.80 14.45
CA ASP A 110 -5.56 2.71 14.12
C ASP A 110 -4.83 1.61 13.33
N VAL A 111 -5.24 0.36 13.52
CA VAL A 111 -4.71 -0.82 12.82
C VAL A 111 -5.87 -1.78 12.55
N THR A 112 -6.08 -2.13 11.28
CA THR A 112 -6.99 -3.21 10.91
C THR A 112 -6.31 -4.56 11.08
N ARG A 113 -7.10 -5.61 11.32
CA ARG A 113 -6.54 -6.95 11.49
C ARG A 113 -6.07 -7.52 10.15
N ASP A 114 -5.03 -8.33 10.22
CA ASP A 114 -4.64 -9.23 9.13
C ASP A 114 -5.86 -10.08 8.73
N ALA A 115 -6.07 -10.28 7.42
CA ALA A 115 -7.22 -11.01 6.91
C ALA A 115 -6.86 -11.90 5.72
N TRP A 116 -7.40 -13.12 5.69
CA TRP A 116 -7.37 -13.96 4.50
C TRP A 116 -8.56 -13.64 3.62
N VAL A 117 -8.30 -13.00 2.49
CA VAL A 117 -9.35 -12.56 1.57
C VAL A 117 -9.47 -13.57 0.42
N PRO A 118 -10.69 -14.08 0.13
CA PRO A 118 -10.92 -14.91 -1.04
C PRO A 118 -10.72 -14.08 -2.32
N VAL A 119 -9.96 -14.62 -3.26
CA VAL A 119 -9.67 -14.00 -4.55
C VAL A 119 -10.00 -15.01 -5.65
N GLU A 120 -10.97 -14.67 -6.48
CA GLU A 120 -11.26 -15.45 -7.67
C GLU A 120 -10.07 -15.42 -8.64
N ARG A 121 -9.68 -16.59 -9.12
CA ARG A 121 -8.63 -16.76 -10.11
C ARG A 121 -9.20 -17.40 -11.36
N VAL A 122 -8.64 -17.01 -12.51
CA VAL A 122 -8.96 -17.58 -13.81
C VAL A 122 -7.68 -17.94 -14.54
N ALA A 123 -7.65 -19.11 -15.17
CA ALA A 123 -6.58 -19.56 -16.05
C ALA A 123 -7.16 -20.19 -17.32
N TYR A 124 -6.38 -20.18 -18.40
CA TYR A 124 -6.74 -20.80 -19.69
C TYR A 124 -5.85 -22.00 -20.04
N GLN A 125 -4.98 -22.38 -19.11
CA GLN A 125 -4.14 -23.56 -19.16
C GLN A 125 -4.15 -24.20 -17.77
N PRO A 126 -4.13 -25.54 -17.69
CA PRO A 126 -4.03 -26.23 -16.41
C PRO A 126 -2.74 -25.85 -15.70
N ARG A 127 -2.81 -25.58 -14.39
CA ARG A 127 -1.61 -25.30 -13.60
C ARG A 127 -0.93 -26.60 -13.23
N THR A 128 0.40 -26.66 -13.36
CA THR A 128 1.23 -27.82 -12.99
C THR A 128 0.98 -28.28 -11.56
N ARG A 129 0.68 -27.34 -10.65
CA ARG A 129 0.37 -27.64 -9.23
C ARG A 129 -0.89 -28.48 -9.03
N TRP A 130 -1.84 -28.45 -9.97
CA TRP A 130 -3.08 -29.22 -9.88
C TRP A 130 -2.87 -30.72 -10.07
N ALA A 131 -1.72 -31.15 -10.59
CA ALA A 131 -1.35 -32.56 -10.61
C ALA A 131 -1.21 -33.15 -9.18
N TRP A 132 -0.96 -32.31 -8.18
CA TRP A 132 -0.71 -32.73 -6.80
C TRP A 132 -1.80 -32.30 -5.83
N SER A 133 -2.50 -31.20 -6.13
CA SER A 133 -3.61 -30.70 -5.32
C SER A 133 -4.51 -29.79 -6.14
N THR A 134 -5.72 -30.27 -6.43
CA THR A 134 -6.78 -29.51 -7.11
C THR A 134 -7.56 -28.69 -6.09
N PRO A 135 -7.81 -27.39 -6.33
CA PRO A 135 -8.73 -26.61 -5.50
C PRO A 135 -10.10 -27.28 -5.44
N GLY A 136 -10.69 -27.37 -4.24
CA GLY A 136 -11.98 -28.03 -4.04
C GLY A 136 -13.14 -27.34 -4.76
N ASP A 137 -12.98 -26.07 -5.13
CA ASP A 137 -13.96 -25.24 -5.84
C ASP A 137 -13.58 -24.98 -7.31
N LEU A 138 -12.65 -25.77 -7.87
CA LEU A 138 -12.24 -25.62 -9.26
C LEU A 138 -13.43 -25.93 -10.20
N THR A 139 -13.78 -24.95 -11.03
CA THR A 139 -14.75 -25.09 -12.12
C THR A 139 -14.06 -24.97 -13.47
N THR A 140 -14.53 -25.74 -14.46
CA THR A 140 -14.00 -25.74 -15.83
C THR A 140 -15.12 -25.49 -16.84
N ALA A 141 -14.82 -24.73 -17.90
CA ALA A 141 -15.75 -24.47 -19.00
C ALA A 141 -15.00 -24.42 -20.33
N VAL A 142 -15.48 -25.15 -21.34
CA VAL A 142 -14.96 -25.06 -22.71
C VAL A 142 -15.55 -23.83 -23.38
N LEU A 143 -14.70 -23.00 -23.97
CA LEU A 143 -15.08 -21.77 -24.68
C LEU A 143 -15.37 -22.07 -26.15
N PRO A 144 -16.11 -21.20 -26.85
CA PRO A 144 -16.42 -21.36 -28.27
C PRO A 144 -15.19 -21.47 -29.20
N ASP A 145 -14.03 -20.98 -28.74
CA ASP A 145 -12.76 -21.06 -29.46
C ASP A 145 -11.94 -22.33 -29.14
N GLY A 146 -12.53 -23.29 -28.44
CA GLY A 146 -11.92 -24.56 -28.06
C GLY A 146 -11.01 -24.50 -26.83
N ARG A 147 -10.78 -23.32 -26.23
CA ARG A 147 -9.98 -23.19 -25.00
C ARG A 147 -10.77 -23.58 -23.77
N THR A 148 -10.11 -24.18 -22.77
CA THR A 148 -10.73 -24.43 -21.46
C THR A 148 -10.43 -23.29 -20.50
N ARG A 149 -11.48 -22.69 -19.95
CA ARG A 149 -11.42 -21.72 -18.84
C ARG A 149 -11.51 -22.46 -17.52
N TYR A 150 -10.54 -22.24 -16.65
CA TYR A 150 -10.48 -22.77 -15.29
C TYR A 150 -10.70 -21.64 -14.29
N ARG A 151 -11.59 -21.81 -13.32
CA ARG A 151 -11.90 -20.82 -12.28
C ARG A 151 -11.86 -21.45 -10.89
N TRP A 152 -11.21 -20.81 -9.93
CA TRP A 152 -11.13 -21.28 -8.54
C TRP A 152 -10.91 -20.09 -7.58
N THR A 153 -11.14 -20.30 -6.29
CA THR A 153 -10.87 -19.32 -5.24
C THR A 153 -9.51 -19.61 -4.60
N ASP A 154 -8.69 -18.57 -4.53
CA ASP A 154 -7.43 -18.57 -3.80
C ASP A 154 -7.60 -17.71 -2.56
N TYR A 155 -6.89 -18.01 -1.46
CA TYR A 155 -6.91 -17.14 -0.29
C TYR A 155 -5.61 -16.34 -0.25
N VAL A 156 -5.73 -15.02 -0.26
CA VAL A 156 -4.59 -14.11 -0.18
C VAL A 156 -4.58 -13.48 1.19
N HIS A 157 -3.47 -13.66 1.92
CA HIS A 157 -3.24 -12.96 3.17
C HIS A 157 -3.02 -11.47 2.89
N ARG A 158 -3.90 -10.63 3.42
CA ARG A 158 -3.75 -9.18 3.46
C ARG A 158 -3.28 -8.79 4.84
N LEU A 159 -2.21 -8.00 4.86
CA LEU A 159 -1.70 -7.40 6.07
C LEU A 159 -2.71 -6.38 6.60
N GLY A 160 -2.71 -6.15 7.90
CA GLY A 160 -3.41 -5.05 8.54
C GLY A 160 -2.96 -3.72 7.95
N GLU A 161 -3.92 -2.88 7.63
CA GLU A 161 -3.72 -1.48 7.26
C GLU A 161 -3.59 -0.65 8.52
N SER A 162 -2.94 0.49 8.45
CA SER A 162 -2.71 1.31 9.62
C SER A 162 -2.69 2.80 9.35
N VAL A 163 -3.14 3.55 10.35
CA VAL A 163 -2.90 4.97 10.46
C VAL A 163 -1.93 5.19 11.60
N ILE A 164 -0.82 5.84 11.27
CA ILE A 164 0.19 6.21 12.25
C ILE A 164 0.42 7.71 12.23
N ARG A 165 0.95 8.23 13.32
CA ARG A 165 1.48 9.58 13.43
C ARG A 165 2.95 9.51 13.78
N GLY A 166 3.75 10.41 13.23
CA GLY A 166 5.17 10.47 13.56
C GLY A 166 5.82 11.78 13.12
N ARG A 167 7.07 11.96 13.53
CA ARG A 167 7.92 13.09 13.17
C ARG A 167 8.65 12.78 11.88
N ILE A 168 8.61 13.70 10.93
CA ILE A 168 9.49 13.65 9.75
C ILE A 168 10.57 14.70 9.83
N HIS A 169 11.77 14.37 9.36
CA HIS A 169 12.85 15.34 9.23
C HIS A 169 12.62 16.24 8.01
N ILE A 170 12.51 17.56 8.23
CA ILE A 170 12.26 18.56 7.18
C ILE A 170 13.52 19.35 6.79
N GLY A 171 14.70 18.84 7.18
CA GLY A 171 15.98 19.42 6.83
C GLY A 171 16.50 20.48 7.81
N TRP A 172 17.55 21.16 7.38
CA TRP A 172 18.27 22.19 8.11
C TRP A 172 17.74 23.58 7.75
N ARG A 173 17.86 24.56 8.64
CA ARG A 173 17.49 25.95 8.34
C ARG A 173 18.70 26.71 7.82
N SER A 174 18.59 27.37 6.66
CA SER A 174 19.59 28.37 6.27
C SER A 174 19.47 29.58 7.20
N VAL A 175 20.59 29.97 7.80
CA VAL A 175 20.72 31.17 8.66
C VAL A 175 21.64 32.22 8.02
N GLY A 176 22.03 32.00 6.77
CA GLY A 176 22.86 32.90 5.98
C GLY A 176 23.32 32.23 4.67
N PRO A 177 24.02 32.96 3.78
CA PRO A 177 24.42 32.47 2.46
C PRO A 177 25.17 31.14 2.50
N ASP A 178 26.06 30.98 3.50
CA ASP A 178 26.89 29.78 3.69
C ASP A 178 26.77 29.19 5.11
N ARG A 179 25.73 29.57 5.86
CA ARG A 179 25.51 29.08 7.23
C ARG A 179 24.20 28.34 7.33
N TRP A 180 24.30 27.08 7.74
CA TRP A 180 23.17 26.22 8.03
C TRP A 180 23.10 25.94 9.52
N ASP A 181 21.95 26.20 10.11
CA ASP A 181 21.60 25.67 11.41
C ASP A 181 21.35 24.17 11.26
N ARG A 182 22.33 23.39 11.72
CA ARG A 182 22.31 21.91 11.71
C ARG A 182 21.46 21.33 12.85
N THR A 183 20.62 22.12 13.50
CA THR A 183 19.60 21.60 14.39
C THR A 183 18.53 20.92 13.53
N PRO A 184 18.30 19.61 13.68
CA PRO A 184 17.36 18.90 12.82
C PRO A 184 15.96 19.42 13.10
N ARG A 185 15.27 19.84 12.04
CA ARG A 185 13.88 20.28 12.16
C ARG A 185 12.96 19.12 11.88
N TYR A 186 11.93 19.01 12.72
CA TYR A 186 10.91 17.99 12.58
C TYR A 186 9.53 18.63 12.46
N ARG A 187 8.64 17.95 11.74
CA ARG A 187 7.20 18.21 11.84
C ARG A 187 6.43 16.93 12.10
N TRP A 188 5.37 17.03 12.88
CA TRP A 188 4.43 15.93 13.05
C TRP A 188 3.52 15.82 11.84
N THR A 189 3.31 14.60 11.36
CA THR A 189 2.33 14.30 10.33
C THR A 189 1.72 12.92 10.53
N LYS A 190 0.67 12.62 9.79
CA LYS A 190 -0.01 11.32 9.81
C LYS A 190 0.29 10.58 8.51
N PHE A 191 0.30 9.27 8.57
CA PHE A 191 0.51 8.40 7.43
C PHE A 191 -0.58 7.35 7.35
N LEU A 192 -0.96 7.01 6.12
CA LEU A 192 -1.72 5.82 5.81
C LEU A 192 -0.80 4.78 5.19
N SER A 193 -0.82 3.60 5.80
CA SER A 193 -0.24 2.36 5.31
C SER A 193 -1.40 1.45 4.93
N GLY A 194 -1.50 1.07 3.66
CA GLY A 194 -2.69 0.38 3.17
C GLY A 194 -2.53 -0.29 1.81
N PHE A 195 -3.62 -0.88 1.32
CA PHE A 195 -3.68 -1.57 0.04
C PHE A 195 -4.60 -0.84 -0.95
N ASP A 196 -4.17 -0.72 -2.22
CA ASP A 196 -5.09 -0.29 -3.27
C ASP A 196 -6.10 -1.41 -3.60
N VAL A 197 -7.26 -1.39 -2.92
CA VAL A 197 -8.28 -2.44 -3.02
C VAL A 197 -8.95 -2.51 -4.38
N GLN A 198 -8.85 -1.46 -5.20
CA GLN A 198 -9.42 -1.44 -6.56
C GLN A 198 -8.52 -2.15 -7.58
N GLU A 199 -7.40 -2.73 -7.13
CA GLU A 199 -6.50 -3.50 -7.96
C GLU A 199 -6.63 -5.02 -7.76
N SER A 200 -6.60 -5.77 -8.87
CA SER A 200 -6.64 -7.25 -8.84
C SER A 200 -5.44 -7.90 -8.13
N ARG A 201 -4.35 -7.15 -7.96
CA ARG A 201 -3.23 -7.46 -7.07
C ARG A 201 -3.02 -6.22 -6.22
N PRO A 202 -3.62 -6.14 -5.02
CA PRO A 202 -3.59 -4.93 -4.22
C PRO A 202 -2.14 -4.55 -3.96
N LEU A 203 -1.76 -3.36 -4.41
CA LEU A 203 -0.45 -2.82 -4.16
C LEU A 203 -0.45 -2.16 -2.80
N TYR A 204 0.57 -2.48 -2.01
CA TYR A 204 0.79 -1.81 -0.77
C TYR A 204 1.29 -0.40 -1.05
N PHE A 205 0.74 0.60 -0.36
CA PHE A 205 1.24 1.96 -0.39
C PHE A 205 1.44 2.50 1.03
N PHE A 206 2.37 3.44 1.13
CA PHE A 206 2.60 4.23 2.32
C PHE A 206 2.64 5.70 1.89
N CYS A 207 1.76 6.52 2.44
CA CYS A 207 1.67 7.92 2.07
C CYS A 207 1.43 8.80 3.28
N GLU A 208 1.98 10.01 3.23
CA GLU A 208 1.65 11.06 4.16
C GLU A 208 0.22 11.54 3.89
N LEU A 209 -0.61 11.68 4.92
CA LEU A 209 -1.95 12.25 4.80
C LEU A 209 -1.90 13.78 4.68
N PRO A 210 -2.85 14.41 3.98
CA PRO A 210 -3.02 15.86 4.06
C PRO A 210 -3.33 16.27 5.51
N ARG A 211 -3.30 17.58 5.81
CA ARG A 211 -3.68 18.07 7.15
C ARG A 211 -5.11 17.63 7.47
N THR A 212 -5.24 16.65 8.36
CA THR A 212 -6.50 15.98 8.66
C THR A 212 -6.56 15.51 10.10
N ASP A 213 -7.77 15.48 10.64
CA ASP A 213 -8.07 14.91 11.95
C ASP A 213 -8.32 13.41 11.90
N ALA A 214 -8.24 12.77 10.72
CA ALA A 214 -8.40 11.32 10.57
C ALA A 214 -7.54 10.53 11.58
N THR A 215 -8.18 9.65 12.35
CA THR A 215 -7.52 8.74 13.28
C THR A 215 -7.74 7.27 12.92
N THR A 216 -8.73 6.97 12.06
CA THR A 216 -9.00 5.60 11.59
C THR A 216 -8.59 5.39 10.15
N VAL A 217 -8.33 4.13 9.76
CA VAL A 217 -7.99 3.75 8.38
C VAL A 217 -9.07 4.21 7.40
N SER A 218 -10.35 4.04 7.76
CA SER A 218 -11.47 4.50 6.92
C SER A 218 -11.47 6.02 6.73
N GLN A 219 -11.28 6.79 7.81
CA GLN A 219 -11.18 8.25 7.74
C GLN A 219 -9.97 8.69 6.92
N ALA A 220 -8.83 8.00 7.05
CA ALA A 220 -7.62 8.30 6.28
C ALA A 220 -7.85 8.08 4.79
N TYR A 221 -8.53 7.00 4.39
CA TYR A 221 -8.94 6.80 2.99
C TYR A 221 -9.85 7.91 2.47
N GLN A 222 -10.78 8.39 3.30
CA GLN A 222 -11.63 9.54 2.92
C GLN A 222 -10.83 10.83 2.80
N ALA A 223 -9.88 11.07 3.71
CA ALA A 223 -9.01 12.24 3.68
C ALA A 223 -8.12 12.30 2.42
N LEU A 224 -7.84 11.15 1.79
CA LEU A 224 -7.12 11.12 0.53
C LEU A 224 -7.96 11.58 -0.67
N LYS A 225 -9.29 11.53 -0.58
CA LYS A 225 -10.17 11.88 -1.70
C LYS A 225 -10.29 13.40 -1.85
N PRO A 226 -10.09 13.96 -3.06
CA PRO A 226 -10.43 15.34 -3.36
C PRO A 226 -11.94 15.60 -3.24
N ASP A 227 -12.34 16.85 -2.98
CA ASP A 227 -13.75 17.25 -2.84
C ASP A 227 -14.62 16.81 -4.03
N ALA A 228 -14.08 16.92 -5.26
CA ALA A 228 -14.78 16.48 -6.46
C ALA A 228 -15.13 14.99 -6.46
N VAL A 229 -14.27 14.16 -5.85
CA VAL A 229 -14.50 12.71 -5.72
C VAL A 229 -15.54 12.43 -4.64
N LEU A 230 -15.46 13.13 -3.50
CA LEU A 230 -16.45 13.00 -2.41
C LEU A 230 -17.86 13.39 -2.90
N LEU A 231 -17.98 14.51 -3.61
CA LEU A 231 -19.24 14.94 -4.22
C LEU A 231 -19.76 13.91 -5.24
N ALA A 232 -18.88 13.35 -6.07
CA ALA A 232 -19.24 12.33 -7.03
C ALA A 232 -19.82 11.07 -6.37
N GLU A 233 -19.21 10.60 -5.28
CA GLU A 233 -19.72 9.47 -4.49
C GLU A 233 -21.09 9.78 -3.88
N GLN A 234 -21.28 10.98 -3.32
CA GLN A 234 -22.58 11.43 -2.79
C GLN A 234 -23.66 11.47 -3.87
N MET A 235 -23.29 11.79 -5.11
CA MET A 235 -24.17 11.78 -6.28
C MET A 235 -24.34 10.38 -6.89
N ASN A 236 -23.85 9.32 -6.24
CA ASN A 236 -23.85 7.94 -6.73
C ASN A 236 -23.21 7.78 -8.13
N ARG A 237 -22.18 8.57 -8.43
CA ARG A 237 -21.38 8.43 -9.65
C ARG A 237 -20.34 7.32 -9.47
N THR A 238 -20.06 6.62 -10.57
CA THR A 238 -18.97 5.64 -10.59
C THR A 238 -17.63 6.35 -10.44
N VAL A 239 -16.89 6.00 -9.39
CA VAL A 239 -15.53 6.46 -9.13
C VAL A 239 -14.58 5.27 -9.22
N THR A 240 -13.53 5.41 -10.00
CA THR A 240 -12.43 4.44 -10.09
C THR A 240 -11.15 5.11 -9.61
N ARG A 241 -10.38 4.46 -8.75
CA ARG A 241 -9.05 4.86 -8.32
C ARG A 241 -8.00 3.97 -8.97
N GLN A 242 -6.88 4.56 -9.36
CA GLN A 242 -5.67 3.83 -9.74
C GLN A 242 -4.46 4.62 -9.22
N GLY A 243 -3.86 4.16 -8.11
CA GLY A 243 -2.69 4.82 -7.53
C GLY A 243 -2.96 6.25 -7.05
N ASP A 244 -2.37 7.22 -7.77
CA ASP A 244 -2.43 8.67 -7.49
C ASP A 244 -3.48 9.42 -8.32
N ILE A 245 -4.35 8.72 -9.06
CA ILE A 245 -5.47 9.33 -9.80
C ILE A 245 -6.82 8.69 -9.46
N PHE A 246 -7.85 9.52 -9.56
CA PHE A 246 -9.27 9.13 -9.58
C PHE A 246 -9.88 9.47 -10.93
N THR A 247 -10.84 8.65 -11.37
CA THR A 247 -11.71 8.96 -12.50
C THR A 247 -13.16 8.92 -12.08
N VAL A 248 -13.90 9.96 -12.41
CA VAL A 248 -15.32 10.14 -12.10
C VAL A 248 -16.14 10.06 -13.37
N ALA A 249 -17.09 9.13 -13.45
CA ALA A 249 -17.96 8.99 -14.60
C ALA A 249 -18.82 10.24 -14.82
N LEU A 250 -18.78 10.78 -16.05
CA LEU A 250 -19.62 11.90 -16.47
C LEU A 250 -20.97 11.41 -16.98
N SER A 251 -21.89 12.36 -17.17
CA SER A 251 -23.18 12.08 -17.82
C SER A 251 -22.99 11.46 -19.20
N SER A 252 -23.87 10.53 -19.59
CA SER A 252 -23.89 9.94 -20.94
C SER A 252 -24.11 10.97 -22.05
N GLN A 253 -24.59 12.17 -21.71
CA GLN A 253 -24.71 13.31 -22.61
C GLN A 253 -23.36 13.94 -22.98
N VAL A 254 -22.31 13.72 -22.18
CA VAL A 254 -20.95 14.17 -22.50
C VAL A 254 -20.42 13.28 -23.61
N THR A 255 -20.44 13.79 -24.83
CA THR A 255 -19.95 13.09 -26.02
C THR A 255 -18.67 13.73 -26.55
N LYS A 256 -17.95 13.00 -27.40
CA LYS A 256 -16.78 13.56 -28.11
C LYS A 256 -17.14 14.79 -28.95
N ARG A 257 -18.34 14.82 -29.54
CA ARG A 257 -18.84 15.97 -30.32
C ARG A 257 -19.05 17.18 -29.41
N TRP A 258 -19.67 16.97 -28.26
CA TRP A 258 -19.87 18.01 -27.26
C TRP A 258 -18.51 18.55 -26.76
N LEU A 259 -17.57 17.69 -26.37
CA LEU A 259 -16.24 18.11 -25.93
C LEU A 259 -15.49 18.94 -27.00
N ARG A 260 -15.62 18.58 -28.29
CA ARG A 260 -15.06 19.40 -29.39
C ARG A 260 -15.71 20.76 -29.52
N HIS A 261 -17.04 20.82 -29.35
CA HIS A 261 -17.78 22.07 -29.36
C HIS A 261 -17.33 23.00 -28.23
N GLU A 262 -17.08 22.43 -27.05
CA GLU A 262 -16.52 23.14 -25.89
C GLU A 262 -15.00 23.43 -26.00
N GLY A 263 -14.39 23.20 -27.17
CA GLY A 263 -13.00 23.55 -27.43
C GLY A 263 -11.95 22.57 -26.90
N ALA A 264 -12.32 21.34 -26.56
CA ALA A 264 -11.36 20.36 -26.08
C ALA A 264 -10.33 19.94 -27.15
N THR A 265 -9.07 19.80 -26.74
CA THR A 265 -8.02 19.15 -27.54
C THR A 265 -7.94 17.66 -27.20
N PHE A 266 -7.55 16.81 -28.16
CA PHE A 266 -7.62 15.35 -27.99
C PHE A 266 -6.29 14.66 -28.27
N ASP A 267 -5.89 13.78 -27.35
CA ASP A 267 -4.71 12.93 -27.49
C ASP A 267 -5.08 11.45 -27.33
N LYS A 268 -4.47 10.61 -28.16
CA LYS A 268 -4.52 9.14 -27.98
C LYS A 268 -3.32 8.71 -27.14
N GLY A 269 -3.57 8.03 -26.02
CA GLY A 269 -2.47 7.57 -25.16
C GLY A 269 -1.78 8.69 -24.37
N GLY A 270 -2.43 9.84 -24.19
CA GLY A 270 -1.83 11.03 -23.57
C GLY A 270 -1.60 10.88 -22.05
N PRO A 271 -0.64 11.64 -21.48
CA PRO A 271 -0.36 11.66 -20.04
C PRO A 271 -1.46 12.37 -19.25
N LEU A 272 -1.60 11.98 -17.97
CA LEU A 272 -2.62 12.49 -17.06
C LEU A 272 -1.98 13.22 -15.87
N LEU A 273 -2.32 14.51 -15.71
CA LEU A 273 -2.07 15.32 -14.50
C LEU A 273 -0.63 15.23 -13.92
N ASP A 274 0.37 15.19 -14.82
CA ASP A 274 1.80 15.04 -14.48
C ASP A 274 2.11 13.81 -13.62
N THR A 275 1.33 12.74 -13.84
CA THR A 275 1.55 11.43 -13.23
C THR A 275 2.13 10.46 -14.26
N ASN A 276 2.53 9.27 -13.81
CA ASN A 276 2.92 8.18 -14.69
C ASN A 276 1.71 7.47 -15.34
N HIS A 277 0.52 8.07 -15.34
CA HIS A 277 -0.68 7.48 -15.93
C HIS A 277 -0.98 8.03 -17.32
N VAL A 278 -1.49 7.16 -18.19
CA VAL A 278 -2.04 7.49 -19.51
C VAL A 278 -3.42 6.87 -19.70
N ALA A 279 -4.23 7.43 -20.59
CA ALA A 279 -5.51 6.84 -21.01
C ALA A 279 -5.56 6.58 -22.51
N THR A 280 -6.44 5.67 -22.95
CA THR A 280 -6.66 5.39 -24.38
C THR A 280 -6.97 6.65 -25.16
N GLU A 281 -7.85 7.49 -24.63
CA GLU A 281 -8.16 8.79 -25.20
C GLU A 281 -8.31 9.81 -24.08
N VAL A 282 -7.66 10.95 -24.26
CA VAL A 282 -7.63 12.09 -23.35
C VAL A 282 -8.21 13.28 -24.09
N ALA A 283 -9.12 14.01 -23.47
CA ALA A 283 -9.51 15.34 -23.92
C ALA A 283 -9.15 16.36 -22.83
N ARG A 284 -8.51 17.46 -23.22
CA ARG A 284 -8.18 18.57 -22.33
C ARG A 284 -9.03 19.76 -22.68
N MET A 285 -9.81 20.21 -21.72
CA MET A 285 -10.69 21.37 -21.82
C MET A 285 -9.89 22.67 -21.69
N PRO A 286 -10.38 23.80 -22.24
CA PRO A 286 -9.72 25.10 -22.11
C PRO A 286 -9.50 25.57 -20.66
N ASP A 287 -10.35 25.12 -19.73
CA ASP A 287 -10.27 25.43 -18.29
C ASP A 287 -9.25 24.55 -17.53
N GLY A 288 -8.54 23.67 -18.23
CA GLY A 288 -7.57 22.72 -17.64
C GLY A 288 -8.18 21.39 -17.21
N THR A 289 -9.50 21.22 -17.26
CA THR A 289 -10.16 19.95 -16.94
C THR A 289 -9.69 18.86 -17.91
N THR A 290 -9.23 17.74 -17.34
CA THR A 290 -8.83 16.56 -18.12
C THR A 290 -9.92 15.50 -18.04
N VAL A 291 -10.45 15.07 -19.19
CA VAL A 291 -11.40 13.97 -19.30
C VAL A 291 -10.82 12.83 -20.13
N VAL A 292 -11.21 11.60 -19.81
CA VAL A 292 -10.66 10.40 -20.43
C VAL A 292 -11.74 9.38 -20.75
N ARG A 293 -11.42 8.46 -21.67
CA ARG A 293 -12.21 7.24 -21.88
C ARG A 293 -11.33 6.06 -22.27
N GLY A 294 -11.90 4.86 -22.16
CA GLY A 294 -11.25 3.61 -22.54
C GLY A 294 -10.46 2.99 -21.38
N THR A 295 -9.16 2.80 -21.55
CA THR A 295 -8.31 2.07 -20.58
C THR A 295 -7.28 3.01 -19.95
N LEU A 296 -7.23 3.05 -18.62
CA LEU A 296 -6.16 3.64 -17.85
C LEU A 296 -4.96 2.69 -17.79
N THR A 297 -3.76 3.23 -17.99
CA THR A 297 -2.50 2.48 -17.95
C THR A 297 -1.44 3.27 -17.20
N HIS A 298 -0.82 2.64 -16.20
CA HIS A 298 0.39 3.15 -15.57
C HIS A 298 1.62 2.84 -16.45
N ARG A 299 2.42 3.86 -16.76
CA ARG A 299 3.61 3.83 -17.63
C ARG A 299 4.77 4.62 -17.01
N PRO A 300 5.37 4.13 -15.91
CA PRO A 300 6.52 4.79 -15.33
C PRO A 300 7.76 4.66 -16.22
N PRO A 301 8.64 5.67 -16.26
CA PRO A 301 9.88 5.59 -17.01
C PRO A 301 10.84 4.57 -16.36
N PHE A 302 11.54 3.79 -17.17
CA PHE A 302 12.62 2.88 -16.75
C PHE A 302 12.26 1.77 -15.74
N ARG A 303 10.97 1.51 -15.49
CA ARG A 303 10.53 0.41 -14.62
C ARG A 303 9.21 -0.19 -15.10
N ARG A 304 8.85 -1.34 -14.52
CA ARG A 304 7.56 -1.99 -14.84
C ARG A 304 6.40 -1.18 -14.26
N PRO A 305 5.22 -1.18 -14.91
CA PRO A 305 4.01 -0.64 -14.32
C PRO A 305 3.70 -1.28 -12.98
N ASP A 306 3.49 -0.43 -11.97
CA ASP A 306 2.94 -0.84 -10.67
C ASP A 306 1.51 -1.36 -10.83
N HIS A 307 0.65 -0.54 -11.46
CA HIS A 307 -0.77 -0.81 -11.57
C HIS A 307 -1.12 -1.64 -12.81
N ARG A 308 -2.10 -2.55 -12.66
CA ARG A 308 -2.69 -3.22 -13.83
C ARG A 308 -3.54 -2.22 -14.62
N ARG A 309 -3.61 -2.39 -15.94
CA ARG A 309 -4.53 -1.64 -16.80
C ARG A 309 -5.98 -1.78 -16.31
N VAL A 310 -6.69 -0.66 -16.21
CA VAL A 310 -8.10 -0.61 -15.77
C VAL A 310 -8.95 -0.12 -16.93
N ARG A 311 -9.94 -0.93 -17.33
CA ARG A 311 -10.95 -0.52 -18.31
C ARG A 311 -12.03 0.29 -17.58
N LEU A 312 -12.23 1.53 -18.01
CA LEU A 312 -13.29 2.39 -17.51
C LEU A 312 -14.64 1.94 -18.06
N ALA A 313 -15.71 2.25 -17.32
CA ALA A 313 -17.07 2.11 -17.81
C ALA A 313 -17.28 2.97 -19.08
N ASP A 314 -18.28 2.60 -19.88
CA ASP A 314 -18.57 3.30 -21.12
C ASP A 314 -18.90 4.78 -20.86
N GLY A 315 -18.41 5.66 -21.76
CA GLY A 315 -18.54 7.11 -21.62
C GLY A 315 -17.22 7.81 -21.29
N TRP A 316 -17.32 9.11 -21.00
CA TRP A 316 -16.19 9.95 -20.59
C TRP A 316 -16.15 10.08 -19.06
N HIS A 317 -14.94 10.22 -18.53
CA HIS A 317 -14.69 10.34 -17.10
C HIS A 317 -13.81 11.55 -16.84
N ALA A 318 -14.11 12.37 -15.84
CA ALA A 318 -13.21 13.42 -15.38
C ALA A 318 -12.06 12.79 -14.57
N VAL A 319 -10.83 13.24 -14.80
CA VAL A 319 -9.65 12.80 -14.06
C VAL A 319 -9.34 13.80 -12.97
N VAL A 320 -9.15 13.31 -11.75
CA VAL A 320 -8.79 14.12 -10.59
C VAL A 320 -7.55 13.51 -9.95
N LYS A 321 -6.54 14.33 -9.67
CA LYS A 321 -5.35 13.88 -8.95
C LYS A 321 -5.72 13.62 -7.49
N ASN A 322 -5.18 12.55 -6.91
CA ASN A 322 -5.29 12.28 -5.49
C ASN A 322 -4.68 13.46 -4.70
N THR A 323 -5.13 13.68 -3.46
CA THR A 323 -4.56 14.72 -2.59
C THR A 323 -3.09 14.45 -2.24
N VAL A 324 -2.61 13.24 -2.53
CA VAL A 324 -1.23 12.79 -2.35
C VAL A 324 -0.68 12.11 -3.63
N PRO A 325 0.61 12.24 -3.95
CA PRO A 325 1.63 12.96 -3.18
C PRO A 325 1.37 14.48 -3.19
N LEU A 326 1.63 15.13 -2.04
CA LEU A 326 1.60 16.58 -1.95
C LEU A 326 2.57 17.12 -3.01
N SER A 327 2.13 18.12 -3.76
CA SER A 327 3.02 18.78 -4.72
C SER A 327 4.20 19.36 -3.95
N ALA A 328 5.42 19.04 -4.40
CA ALA A 328 6.66 19.44 -3.77
C ALA A 328 6.84 20.97 -3.77
#